data_AF-A0A6J1PZT1-F1
#
_entry.id   AF-A0A6J1PZT1-F1
#
_cell.length_a   1.000
_cell.length_b   1.000
_cell.length_c   1.000
_cell.angle_alpha   90.00
_cell.angle_beta   90.00
_cell.angle_gamma   90.00
#
_symmetry.space_group_name_H-M   'P 1'
#
loop_
_entity.id
_entity.type
_entity.pdbx_description
1 polymer ?
#
loop_
_entity_poly.entity_id
_entity_poly.type
_entity_poly.pdbx_seq_one_letter_code
_entity_poly.pdbx_strand_id
1 'polypeptide(L)' 'MGRRKSKRKPPSKKKAIQPLDTQFNCPFCNHEKSCEVKM' A
#
# COMPACT_ATOMS: atom_id res chain seq x y z
N MET A 1 -42.11 -16.77 -16.95
CA MET A 1 -40.64 -16.89 -17.12
C MET A 1 -39.97 -15.64 -16.55
N GLY A 2 -39.57 -15.66 -15.27
CA GLY A 2 -39.00 -14.50 -14.58
C GLY A 2 -37.54 -14.26 -14.95
N ARG A 3 -37.17 -13.00 -15.20
CA ARG A 3 -35.81 -12.55 -15.51
C ARG A 3 -34.82 -13.04 -14.45
N ARG A 4 -33.90 -13.94 -14.82
CA ARG A 4 -32.82 -14.39 -13.94
C ARG A 4 -31.94 -13.19 -13.61
N LYS A 5 -31.86 -12.82 -12.32
CA LYS A 5 -30.91 -11.79 -11.85
C LYS A 5 -29.50 -12.28 -12.19
N SER A 6 -28.76 -11.49 -12.96
CA SER A 6 -27.37 -11.80 -13.29
C SER A 6 -26.54 -11.88 -12.01
N LYS A 7 -25.62 -12.84 -11.94
CA LYS A 7 -24.73 -13.03 -10.79
C LYS A 7 -23.78 -11.83 -10.75
N ARG A 8 -23.97 -10.94 -9.76
CA ARG A 8 -23.11 -9.76 -9.57
C ARG A 8 -21.71 -10.22 -9.19
N LYS A 9 -20.67 -9.62 -9.79
CA LYS A 9 -19.28 -9.88 -9.40
C LYS A 9 -19.09 -9.48 -7.93
N PRO A 10 -18.35 -10.26 -7.12
CA PRO A 10 -18.05 -9.90 -5.74
C PRO A 10 -17.22 -8.60 -5.71
N PRO A 11 -17.30 -7.83 -4.60
CA PRO A 11 -16.47 -6.65 -4.43
C PRO A 11 -14.98 -7.03 -4.50
N SER A 12 -14.17 -6.16 -5.09
CA SER A 12 -12.72 -6.34 -5.14
C SER A 12 -12.15 -6.39 -3.72
N LYS A 13 -11.12 -7.21 -3.53
CA LYS A 13 -10.37 -7.25 -2.27
C LYS A 13 -9.79 -5.86 -2.00
N LYS A 14 -9.83 -5.41 -0.74
CA LYS A 14 -9.18 -4.17 -0.32
C LYS A 14 -7.70 -4.23 -0.70
N LYS A 15 -7.18 -3.12 -1.24
CA LYS A 15 -5.73 -3.00 -1.51
C LYS A 15 -5.00 -3.05 -0.18
N ALA A 16 -3.87 -3.76 -0.14
CA ALA A 16 -2.97 -3.75 1.00
C ALA A 16 -2.26 -2.39 1.04
N ILE A 17 -2.85 -1.43 1.74
CA ILE A 17 -2.21 -0.15 2.06
C ILE A 17 -1.33 -0.43 3.26
N GLN A 18 -0.02 -0.51 3.04
CA GLN A 18 0.96 -0.64 4.12
C GLN A 18 1.56 0.73 4.44
N PRO A 19 1.97 0.99 5.70
CA PRO A 19 2.68 2.21 6.04
C PRO A 19 4.00 2.30 5.28
N LEU A 20 4.38 3.53 4.91
CA LEU A 20 5.69 3.81 4.32
C LEU A 20 6.76 3.81 5.41
N ASP A 21 7.97 3.37 5.05
CA ASP A 21 9.13 3.52 5.91
C ASP A 21 9.47 5.00 6.09
N THR A 22 9.90 5.37 7.29
CA THR A 22 10.30 6.73 7.64
C THR A 22 11.81 6.90 7.75
N GLN A 23 12.57 5.79 7.76
CA GLN A 23 14.02 5.77 7.94
C GLN A 23 14.72 5.24 6.68
N PHE A 24 15.72 5.97 6.20
CA PHE A 24 16.46 5.66 4.98
C PHE A 24 17.97 5.78 5.18
N ASN A 25 18.73 5.19 4.26
CA ASN A 25 20.20 5.29 4.26
C ASN A 25 20.63 6.69 3.82
N CYS A 26 21.66 7.23 4.46
CA CYS A 26 22.20 8.54 4.10
C CYS A 26 23.02 8.43 2.81
N PRO A 27 22.72 9.21 1.75
CA PRO A 27 23.47 9.13 0.49
C PRO A 27 24.88 9.75 0.58
N PHE A 28 25.21 10.43 1.68
CA PHE A 28 26.49 11.10 1.87
C PHE A 28 27.49 10.26 2.66
N CYS A 29 27.06 9.65 3.76
CA CYS A 29 27.92 8.83 4.61
C CYS A 29 27.66 7.33 4.48
N ASN A 30 26.69 6.92 3.66
CA ASN A 30 26.24 5.54 3.45
C ASN A 30 25.87 4.78 4.74
N HIS A 31 25.70 5.47 5.87
CA HIS A 31 25.28 4.86 7.12
C HIS A 31 23.80 4.45 7.00
N GLU A 32 23.50 3.25 7.48
CA GLU A 32 22.17 2.66 7.36
C GLU A 32 21.16 3.40 8.24
N LYS A 33 19.91 3.53 7.76
CA LYS A 33 18.77 4.10 8.51
C LYS A 33 19.06 5.42 9.26
N SER A 34 19.88 6.27 8.65
CA SER A 34 20.40 7.49 9.28
C SER A 34 19.60 8.75 8.98
N CYS A 35 18.71 8.69 7.99
CA CYS A 35 17.85 9.81 7.61
C CYS A 35 16.41 9.49 8.00
N GLU A 36 15.78 10.36 8.78
CA GLU A 36 14.37 10.29 9.16
C GLU A 36 13.56 11.33 8.39
N VAL A 37 12.40 10.94 7.86
CA VAL A 37 11.47 11.84 7.18
C VAL A 37 10.46 12.42 8.18
N LYS A 38 10.47 13.74 8.36
CA LYS A 38 9.39 14.48 9.03
C LYS A 38 8.32 14.85 7.99
N MET A 39 7.10 14.36 8.20
CA MET A 39 5.92 14.76 7.40
C MET A 39 5.42 16.15 7.77
#